data_AF-A0A3L6S1Q8-F1
#
_entry.id   AF-A0A3L6S1Q8-F1
#
_cell.length_a   1.000
_cell.length_b   1.000
_cell.length_c   1.000
_cell.angle_alpha   90.00
_cell.angle_beta   90.00
_cell.angle_gamma   90.00
#
_symmetry.space_group_name_H-M   'P 1'
#
loop_
_entity.id
_entity.type
_entity.pdbx_description
1 polymer ?
#
loop_
_entity_poly.entity_id
_entity_poly.type
_entity_poly.pdbx_seq_one_letter_code
_entity_poly.pdbx_strand_id
1 'polypeptide(L)'
;MQWFSSGSGPPSSAAASSSQPSLLAEWNSYAATRSAEDAGDGFGIDIEAAVRSANDRVAGTFGVVSKGVKGLPGSFKSTTSSVTSGGSLMYFGLFLASGIFLVFIAFTIFLPVMVIMPQKFAICFTVGCAFIIGSFFALKGPKNQLYHMISKERLPFTVGFVGSMVATIYVSMVLHSYILSVFFSVLQVLALAYYAISYFPGGSAGMKFLSSALVSSGTVEIAGTNGETTTQGHDSLGARCAKYSEAGARFAKWRAVLKIGAAGEPSELAVKQNAEGLARYALICQENGLVPIVEPEILTDGGHDIKACAAATERVLAAVYKSLNDHKVLLEGTLLKTNMITPGSDSPKARVGAEVIAEYTVAALRRTVPPAVPGVVFLSGGQSEEEATQNLNAMNKLEVLKPWTLSFSFGRALQQSTLKKWLGKKENVAAAQAAFVVRCKANSEAALGKYAGSGAGDAAASESLYVKGYKY
;
A
#
# COMPACT_ATOMS: atom_id res chain seq x y z
N MET A 1 -39.27 36.12 -31.92
CA MET A 1 -39.63 37.56 -31.83
C MET A 1 -39.92 37.81 -30.36
N GLN A 2 -39.09 38.52 -29.59
CA GLN A 2 -38.62 39.89 -29.76
C GLN A 2 -37.36 40.08 -28.88
N TRP A 3 -36.58 41.13 -29.17
CA TRP A 3 -35.44 41.68 -28.40
C TRP A 3 -34.03 41.36 -28.90
N PHE A 4 -33.73 41.96 -30.05
CA PHE A 4 -32.42 42.57 -30.32
C PHE A 4 -32.57 44.10 -30.34
N SER A 5 -31.46 44.78 -29.98
CA SER A 5 -31.13 46.23 -30.07
C SER A 5 -31.56 47.11 -28.88
N SER A 6 -30.81 48.11 -28.41
CA SER A 6 -29.43 48.60 -28.57
C SER A 6 -29.28 49.85 -27.67
N GLY A 7 -28.10 50.15 -27.11
CA GLY A 7 -27.87 51.46 -26.48
C GLY A 7 -26.55 51.65 -25.70
N SER A 8 -25.53 52.17 -26.39
CA SER A 8 -24.48 53.14 -25.98
C SER A 8 -23.68 53.01 -24.66
N GLY A 9 -22.34 52.94 -24.75
CA GLY A 9 -21.40 53.38 -23.67
C GLY A 9 -20.77 54.76 -23.99
N PRO A 10 -19.67 55.22 -23.33
CA PRO A 10 -19.09 54.91 -22.02
C PRO A 10 -18.92 56.21 -21.14
N PRO A 11 -18.18 56.23 -20.00
CA PRO A 11 -16.72 56.35 -20.05
C PRO A 11 -15.93 55.46 -19.06
N SER A 12 -14.64 55.38 -19.36
CA SER A 12 -13.56 54.56 -18.79
C SER A 12 -13.23 54.81 -17.31
N SER A 13 -13.08 53.73 -16.54
CA SER A 13 -12.21 53.67 -15.36
C SER A 13 -11.36 52.39 -15.42
N ALA A 14 -10.05 52.55 -15.57
CA ALA A 14 -9.08 51.46 -15.65
C ALA A 14 -8.98 50.72 -14.30
N ALA A 15 -9.39 49.46 -14.28
CA ALA A 15 -9.05 48.52 -13.21
C ALA A 15 -8.05 47.51 -13.79
N ALA A 16 -6.82 47.55 -13.28
CA ALA A 16 -5.75 46.63 -13.64
C ALA A 16 -6.15 45.18 -13.27
N SER A 17 -6.25 44.31 -14.27
CA SER A 17 -6.43 42.88 -14.07
C SER A 17 -5.13 42.26 -13.56
N SER A 18 -5.07 41.87 -12.29
CA SER A 18 -3.99 41.03 -11.78
C SER A 18 -4.14 39.62 -12.34
N SER A 19 -3.31 39.25 -13.32
CA SER A 19 -3.20 37.88 -13.81
C SER A 19 -2.66 36.97 -12.70
N GLN A 20 -3.43 35.97 -12.29
CA GLN A 20 -2.92 34.87 -11.45
C GLN A 20 -1.82 34.12 -12.22
N PRO A 21 -0.64 33.87 -11.63
CA PRO A 21 0.43 33.14 -12.31
C PRO A 21 0.02 31.68 -12.50
N SER A 22 0.38 31.09 -13.63
CA SER A 22 0.16 29.67 -13.87
C SER A 22 1.13 28.85 -13.00
N LEU A 23 0.69 27.67 -12.57
CA LEU A 23 1.53 26.69 -11.83
C LEU A 23 2.87 26.40 -12.52
N LEU A 24 2.92 26.57 -13.84
CA LEU A 24 4.10 26.38 -14.67
C LEU A 24 5.11 27.53 -14.50
N ALA A 25 4.65 28.76 -14.30
CA ALA A 25 5.49 29.91 -14.01
C ALA A 25 6.08 29.85 -12.59
N GLU A 26 5.29 29.42 -11.60
CA GLU A 26 5.77 29.19 -10.23
C GLU A 26 6.82 28.06 -10.19
N TRP A 27 6.58 26.96 -10.91
CA TRP A 27 7.53 25.85 -11.02
C TRP A 27 8.87 26.26 -11.66
N ASN A 28 8.83 27.06 -12.72
CA ASN A 28 10.05 27.52 -13.39
C ASN A 28 10.86 28.49 -12.52
N SER A 29 10.20 29.32 -11.71
CA SER A 29 10.89 30.21 -10.74
C SER A 29 11.57 29.44 -9.60
N TYR A 30 10.97 28.33 -9.18
CA TYR A 30 11.54 27.41 -8.18
C TYR A 30 12.71 26.59 -8.73
N ALA A 31 12.66 26.20 -10.01
CA ALA A 31 13.74 25.46 -10.66
C ALA A 31 15.00 26.33 -10.88
N ALA A 32 14.81 27.59 -11.29
CA ALA A 32 15.91 28.52 -11.58
C ALA A 32 16.72 28.92 -10.33
N THR A 33 16.09 28.91 -9.15
CA THR A 33 16.77 29.24 -7.88
C THR A 33 17.68 28.11 -7.38
N ARG A 34 17.57 26.89 -7.92
CA ARG A 34 18.36 25.73 -7.47
C ARG A 34 19.57 25.40 -8.34
N SER A 35 19.60 25.88 -9.59
CA SER A 35 20.69 25.61 -10.53
C SER A 35 21.99 26.39 -10.22
N ALA A 36 21.97 27.28 -9.23
CA ALA A 36 23.12 28.11 -8.85
C ALA A 36 23.97 27.55 -7.68
N GLU A 37 23.55 26.46 -7.02
CA GLU A 37 24.21 25.99 -5.78
C GLU A 37 25.13 24.77 -5.92
N ASP A 38 25.10 23.99 -7.02
CA ASP A 38 25.89 22.75 -7.11
C ASP A 38 26.81 22.72 -8.33
N ALA A 39 28.00 23.34 -8.18
CA ALA A 39 29.17 23.07 -9.00
C ALA A 39 30.38 22.80 -8.09
N GLY A 40 30.84 21.55 -8.02
CA GLY A 40 32.05 21.20 -7.24
C GLY A 40 32.30 19.69 -7.03
N ASP A 41 32.89 19.07 -8.06
CA ASP A 41 33.99 18.08 -8.09
C ASP A 41 34.14 16.89 -7.10
N GLY A 42 34.69 15.79 -7.64
CA GLY A 42 35.71 14.98 -6.95
C GLY A 42 35.37 13.57 -6.47
N PHE A 43 35.78 12.55 -7.22
CA PHE A 43 35.72 11.11 -6.89
C PHE A 43 36.72 10.69 -5.79
N GLY A 44 36.26 9.87 -4.84
CA GLY A 44 37.09 9.06 -3.92
C GLY A 44 36.23 8.10 -3.10
N ILE A 45 36.49 6.79 -3.17
CA ILE A 45 35.73 5.79 -2.40
C ILE A 45 36.23 5.80 -0.96
N ASP A 46 35.47 6.46 -0.10
CA ASP A 46 35.71 6.55 1.34
C ASP A 46 34.69 5.68 2.09
N ILE A 47 35.18 4.64 2.77
CA ILE A 47 34.36 3.69 3.54
C ILE A 47 33.68 4.40 4.72
N GLU A 48 34.23 5.52 5.18
CA GLU A 48 33.59 6.37 6.20
C GLU A 48 32.38 7.14 5.63
N ALA A 49 32.41 7.47 4.34
CA ALA A 49 31.29 8.09 3.63
C ALA A 49 30.15 7.10 3.36
N ALA A 50 30.44 5.80 3.19
CA ALA A 50 29.42 4.75 3.07
C ALA A 50 28.62 4.55 4.38
N VAL A 51 29.29 4.66 5.54
CA VAL A 51 28.67 4.60 6.87
C VAL A 51 27.86 5.86 7.16
N ARG A 52 28.34 7.05 6.75
CA ARG A 52 27.57 8.29 6.82
C ARG A 52 26.36 8.29 5.86
N SER A 53 26.51 7.74 4.66
CA SER A 53 25.43 7.59 3.67
C SER A 53 24.30 6.65 4.15
N ALA A 54 24.64 5.58 4.85
CA ALA A 54 23.64 4.70 5.49
C ALA A 54 22.87 5.45 6.60
N ASN A 55 23.57 6.24 7.41
CA ASN A 55 22.96 7.06 8.47
C ASN A 55 22.04 8.16 7.88
N ASP A 56 22.43 8.77 6.77
CA ASP A 56 21.67 9.82 6.07
C ASP A 56 20.45 9.27 5.30
N ARG A 57 20.50 8.03 4.81
CA ARG A 57 19.33 7.35 4.21
C ARG A 57 18.26 7.03 5.26
N VAL A 58 18.67 6.63 6.47
CA VAL A 58 17.74 6.35 7.58
C VAL A 58 17.18 7.65 8.18
N ALA A 59 18.03 8.65 8.42
CA ALA A 59 17.58 9.97 8.89
C ALA A 59 16.70 10.69 7.85
N GLY A 60 17.02 10.49 6.57
CA GLY A 60 16.33 11.12 5.46
C GLY A 60 14.93 10.60 5.19
N THR A 61 14.70 9.30 5.41
CA THR A 61 13.38 8.67 5.30
C THR A 61 12.47 9.09 6.45
N PHE A 62 13.02 9.29 7.65
CA PHE A 62 12.28 9.79 8.83
C PHE A 62 11.95 11.30 8.75
N GLY A 63 12.80 12.12 8.13
CA GLY A 63 12.54 13.55 7.93
C GLY A 63 11.31 13.85 7.06
N VAL A 64 10.99 12.97 6.11
CA VAL A 64 9.80 13.08 5.24
C VAL A 64 8.51 12.73 6.00
N VAL A 65 8.58 11.77 6.93
CA VAL A 65 7.46 11.40 7.80
C VAL A 65 7.16 12.47 8.86
N SER A 66 8.20 13.14 9.38
CA SER A 66 8.07 14.23 10.36
C SER A 66 7.42 15.50 9.81
N LYS A 67 7.70 15.86 8.54
CA LYS A 67 7.08 17.04 7.90
C LYS A 67 5.60 16.83 7.55
N GLY A 68 5.17 15.59 7.29
CA GLY A 68 3.77 15.26 7.00
C GLY A 68 2.81 15.43 8.19
N VAL A 69 3.32 15.52 9.43
CA VAL A 69 2.50 15.64 10.65
C VAL A 69 2.38 17.09 11.15
N LYS A 70 3.14 18.03 10.59
CA LYS A 70 3.12 19.45 11.02
C LYS A 70 1.94 20.28 10.50
N GLY A 71 1.05 19.70 9.69
CA GLY A 71 -0.07 20.40 9.04
C GLY A 71 -1.48 20.11 9.59
N LEU A 72 -1.62 19.54 10.80
CA LEU A 72 -2.91 19.21 11.40
C LEU A 72 -3.32 20.24 12.48
N PRO A 73 -4.57 20.72 12.49
CA PRO A 73 -5.03 21.70 13.48
C PRO A 73 -5.19 21.11 14.90
N GLY A 74 -4.58 21.81 15.85
CA GLY A 74 -5.19 22.17 17.15
C GLY A 74 -5.30 21.14 18.29
N SER A 75 -5.52 19.84 18.06
CA SER A 75 -5.96 18.93 19.15
C SER A 75 -5.09 17.70 19.44
N PHE A 76 -3.98 17.47 18.72
CA PHE A 76 -3.09 16.31 18.94
C PHE A 76 -1.71 16.68 19.51
N LYS A 77 -1.59 17.86 20.11
CA LYS A 77 -0.33 18.37 20.65
C LYS A 77 -0.06 17.81 22.05
N SER A 78 0.06 16.48 22.18
CA SER A 78 0.56 15.88 23.43
C SER A 78 1.25 14.51 23.32
N THR A 79 1.47 13.89 22.15
CA THR A 79 2.07 12.53 22.15
C THR A 79 3.04 12.18 21.01
N THR A 80 3.52 13.15 20.23
CA THR A 80 4.53 12.87 19.18
C THR A 80 5.71 13.83 19.23
N SER A 81 6.45 13.80 20.34
CA SER A 81 7.78 14.38 20.43
C SER A 81 8.78 13.39 21.04
N SER A 82 9.07 12.32 20.31
CA SER A 82 10.37 11.65 20.39
C SER A 82 10.72 11.15 18.99
N VAL A 83 11.17 12.06 18.14
CA VAL A 83 11.71 11.74 16.81
C VAL A 83 12.97 10.89 17.02
N THR A 84 12.87 9.61 16.72
CA THR A 84 13.98 8.65 16.79
C THR A 84 14.95 8.92 15.64
N SER A 85 16.18 9.33 15.95
CA SER A 85 17.28 9.52 14.99
C SER A 85 17.64 8.19 14.28
N GLY A 86 18.27 8.25 13.10
CA GLY A 86 18.73 7.05 12.38
C GLY A 86 19.71 6.20 13.19
N GLY A 87 20.57 6.85 13.98
CA GLY A 87 21.45 6.16 14.93
C GLY A 87 20.69 5.37 16.00
N SER A 88 19.60 5.92 16.54
CA SER A 88 18.77 5.21 17.53
C SER A 88 18.05 3.98 16.96
N LEU A 89 17.70 3.98 15.67
CA LEU A 89 17.11 2.82 15.01
C LEU A 89 18.14 1.70 14.80
N MET A 90 19.38 2.07 14.47
CA MET A 90 20.51 1.14 14.34
C MET A 90 20.86 0.51 15.70
N TYR A 91 20.98 1.31 16.76
CA TYR A 91 21.20 0.78 18.11
C TYR A 91 20.01 -0.08 18.58
N PHE A 92 18.78 0.31 18.30
CA PHE A 92 17.60 -0.52 18.56
C PHE A 92 17.73 -1.90 17.89
N GLY A 93 18.04 -1.94 16.59
CA GLY A 93 18.22 -3.19 15.84
C GLY A 93 19.35 -4.06 16.38
N LEU A 94 20.51 -3.47 16.70
CA LEU A 94 21.66 -4.18 17.26
C LEU A 94 21.36 -4.79 18.63
N PHE A 95 20.84 -3.99 19.57
CA PHE A 95 20.51 -4.47 20.92
C PHE A 95 19.39 -5.52 20.90
N LEU A 96 18.39 -5.35 20.02
CA LEU A 96 17.31 -6.33 19.87
C LEU A 96 17.82 -7.65 19.29
N ALA A 97 18.65 -7.60 18.24
CA ALA A 97 19.23 -8.80 17.62
C ALA A 97 20.16 -9.55 18.60
N SER A 98 21.03 -8.82 19.31
CA SER A 98 21.89 -9.41 20.35
C SER A 98 21.07 -10.03 21.49
N GLY A 99 19.99 -9.37 21.92
CA GLY A 99 19.10 -9.88 22.95
C GLY A 99 18.39 -11.17 22.53
N ILE A 100 17.83 -11.21 21.31
CA ILE A 100 17.19 -12.42 20.75
C ILE A 100 18.21 -13.56 20.61
N PHE A 101 19.41 -13.26 20.13
CA PHE A 101 20.49 -14.24 19.98
C PHE A 101 20.91 -14.86 21.32
N LEU A 102 21.05 -14.04 22.38
CA LEU A 102 21.38 -14.54 23.71
C LEU A 102 20.27 -15.39 24.31
N VAL A 103 19.00 -15.01 24.14
CA VAL A 103 17.86 -15.82 24.55
C VAL A 103 17.85 -17.16 23.79
N PHE A 104 18.12 -17.14 22.48
CA PHE A 104 18.21 -18.35 21.67
C PHE A 104 19.31 -19.30 22.18
N ILE A 105 20.51 -18.78 22.46
CA ILE A 105 21.59 -19.57 23.06
C ILE A 105 21.21 -20.12 24.43
N ALA A 106 20.55 -19.32 25.27
CA ALA A 106 20.11 -19.75 26.59
C ALA A 106 19.20 -20.99 26.49
N PHE A 107 18.21 -20.98 25.59
CA PHE A 107 17.28 -22.10 25.42
C PHE A 107 17.88 -23.30 24.69
N THR A 108 18.78 -23.09 23.73
CA THR A 108 19.31 -24.20 22.91
C THR A 108 20.51 -24.90 23.56
N ILE A 109 21.41 -24.14 24.19
CA ILE A 109 22.68 -24.68 24.72
C ILE A 109 22.63 -24.83 26.24
N PHE A 110 22.09 -23.85 26.96
CA PHE A 110 22.20 -23.82 28.42
C PHE A 110 21.00 -24.43 29.17
N LEU A 111 19.81 -24.45 28.56
CA LEU A 111 18.63 -25.12 29.13
C LEU A 111 18.88 -26.63 29.37
N PRO A 112 19.46 -27.40 28.41
CA PRO A 112 19.74 -28.82 28.64
C PRO A 112 20.81 -29.06 29.71
N VAL A 113 21.74 -28.12 29.90
CA VAL A 113 22.86 -28.22 30.85
C VAL A 113 22.50 -27.59 32.22
N MET A 114 21.29 -27.06 32.37
CA MET A 114 20.90 -26.27 33.55
C MET A 114 20.90 -27.08 34.85
N VAL A 115 20.64 -28.39 34.77
CA VAL A 115 20.69 -29.28 35.94
C VAL A 115 22.10 -29.36 36.53
N ILE A 116 23.14 -29.17 35.70
CA ILE A 116 24.55 -29.22 36.10
C ILE A 116 25.07 -27.82 36.43
N MET A 117 24.71 -26.81 35.63
CA MET A 117 25.21 -25.44 35.79
C MET A 117 24.09 -24.41 35.58
N PRO A 118 23.19 -24.21 36.56
CA PRO A 118 22.04 -23.30 36.41
C PRO A 118 22.46 -21.85 36.16
N GLN A 119 23.63 -21.48 36.69
CA GLN A 119 24.26 -20.15 36.60
C GLN A 119 24.41 -19.67 35.15
N LYS A 120 24.82 -20.56 34.25
CA LYS A 120 25.10 -20.22 32.85
C LYS A 120 23.82 -19.87 32.09
N PHE A 121 22.76 -20.63 32.34
CA PHE A 121 21.45 -20.34 31.79
C PHE A 121 20.89 -19.02 32.33
N ALA A 122 20.87 -18.85 33.66
CA ALA A 122 20.31 -17.67 34.30
C ALA A 122 20.98 -16.37 33.84
N ILE A 123 22.32 -16.36 33.75
CA ILE A 123 23.07 -15.18 33.29
C ILE A 123 22.79 -14.90 31.81
N CYS A 124 22.91 -15.92 30.95
CA CYS A 124 22.71 -15.74 29.50
C CYS A 124 21.29 -15.27 29.17
N PHE A 125 20.29 -15.89 29.80
CA PHE A 125 18.88 -15.55 29.64
C PHE A 125 18.56 -14.14 30.16
N THR A 126 19.04 -13.79 31.35
CA THR A 126 18.77 -12.48 31.97
C THR A 126 19.45 -11.34 31.22
N VAL A 127 20.70 -11.54 30.76
CA VAL A 127 21.39 -10.57 29.90
C VAL A 127 20.66 -10.42 28.57
N GLY A 128 20.21 -11.52 27.95
CA GLY A 128 19.39 -11.44 26.73
C GLY A 128 18.12 -10.60 26.91
N CYS A 129 17.38 -10.82 28.00
CA CYS A 129 16.20 -10.02 28.32
C CYS A 129 16.53 -8.54 28.60
N ALA A 130 17.66 -8.26 29.26
CA ALA A 130 18.13 -6.89 29.50
C ALA A 130 18.45 -6.15 28.19
N PHE A 131 19.07 -6.83 27.22
CA PHE A 131 19.37 -6.27 25.89
C PHE A 131 18.09 -5.97 25.10
N ILE A 132 17.07 -6.84 25.18
CA ILE A 132 15.76 -6.61 24.55
C ILE A 132 15.11 -5.35 25.13
N ILE A 133 15.10 -5.15 26.45
CA ILE A 133 14.56 -3.92 27.04
C ILE A 133 15.45 -2.71 26.72
N GLY A 134 16.77 -2.87 26.75
CA GLY A 134 17.75 -1.85 26.38
C GLY A 134 17.56 -1.33 24.95
N SER A 135 17.08 -2.17 24.03
CA SER A 135 16.74 -1.74 22.67
C SER A 135 15.69 -0.61 22.67
N PHE A 136 14.68 -0.67 23.55
CA PHE A 136 13.64 0.35 23.65
C PHE A 136 14.13 1.67 24.28
N PHE A 137 15.19 1.63 25.10
CA PHE A 137 15.90 2.84 25.55
C PHE A 137 16.56 3.57 24.38
N ALA A 138 17.15 2.82 23.44
CA ALA A 138 17.69 3.39 22.21
C ALA A 138 16.57 3.98 21.33
N LEU A 139 15.41 3.32 21.24
CA LEU A 139 14.30 3.73 20.38
C LEU A 139 13.54 4.98 20.87
N LYS A 140 13.30 5.11 22.19
CA LYS A 140 12.47 6.20 22.76
C LYS A 140 13.28 7.27 23.49
N GLY A 141 14.56 7.01 23.75
CA GLY A 141 15.41 7.84 24.60
C GLY A 141 15.26 7.47 26.09
N PRO A 142 16.33 7.63 26.91
CA PRO A 142 16.35 7.10 28.27
C PRO A 142 15.28 7.68 29.20
N LYS A 143 15.06 9.00 29.13
CA LYS A 143 14.08 9.70 29.99
C LYS A 143 12.64 9.27 29.70
N ASN A 144 12.29 9.11 28.43
CA ASN A 144 10.94 8.74 28.00
C ASN A 144 10.64 7.27 28.29
N GLN A 145 11.64 6.40 28.10
CA GLN A 145 11.53 4.98 28.41
C GLN A 145 11.40 4.74 29.93
N LEU A 146 12.15 5.46 30.77
CA LEU A 146 11.98 5.41 32.23
C LEU A 146 10.59 5.88 32.67
N TYR A 147 10.12 7.02 32.14
CA TYR A 147 8.79 7.52 32.44
C TYR A 147 7.68 6.52 32.05
N HIS A 148 7.85 5.86 30.90
CA HIS A 148 6.95 4.83 30.44
C HIS A 148 6.96 3.60 31.36
N MET A 149 8.13 3.15 31.81
CA MET A 149 8.28 2.02 32.71
C MET A 149 7.74 2.28 34.13
N ILE A 150 7.74 3.53 34.58
CA ILE A 150 7.29 3.96 35.92
C ILE A 150 5.82 4.45 35.94
N SER A 151 5.16 4.51 34.77
CA SER A 151 3.75 4.91 34.69
C SER A 151 2.83 4.00 35.52
N LYS A 152 1.78 4.57 36.14
CA LYS A 152 0.91 3.88 37.12
C LYS A 152 0.32 2.56 36.59
N GLU A 153 0.04 2.49 35.29
CA GLU A 153 -0.52 1.29 34.64
C GLU A 153 0.53 0.20 34.40
N ARG A 154 1.82 0.55 34.36
CA ARG A 154 2.92 -0.34 33.96
C ARG A 154 3.86 -0.71 35.10
N LEU A 155 3.86 0.09 36.16
CA LEU A 155 4.69 -0.07 37.35
C LEU A 155 4.67 -1.50 37.94
N PRO A 156 3.53 -2.16 38.18
CA PRO A 156 3.54 -3.52 38.74
C PRO A 156 4.24 -4.53 37.83
N PHE A 157 4.17 -4.34 36.51
CA PHE A 157 4.82 -5.23 35.53
C PHE A 157 6.32 -4.96 35.42
N THR A 158 6.73 -3.68 35.46
CA THR A 158 8.14 -3.32 35.50
C THR A 158 8.80 -3.87 36.76
N VAL A 159 8.15 -3.72 37.92
CA VAL A 159 8.63 -4.27 39.20
C VAL A 159 8.66 -5.79 39.15
N GLY A 160 7.63 -6.44 38.61
CA GLY A 160 7.59 -7.90 38.45
C GLY A 160 8.70 -8.42 37.53
N PHE A 161 8.94 -7.75 36.41
CA PHE A 161 10.01 -8.12 35.48
C PHE A 161 11.40 -7.94 36.08
N VAL A 162 11.71 -6.74 36.62
CA VAL A 162 13.02 -6.48 37.25
C VAL A 162 13.24 -7.37 38.48
N GLY A 163 12.18 -7.58 39.28
CA GLY A 163 12.20 -8.51 40.41
C GLY A 163 12.48 -9.94 39.97
N SER A 164 11.87 -10.40 38.87
CA SER A 164 12.12 -11.74 38.32
C SER A 164 13.55 -11.90 37.79
N MET A 165 14.16 -10.86 37.21
CA MET A 165 15.56 -10.90 36.80
C MET A 165 16.51 -11.05 37.98
N VAL A 166 16.31 -10.24 39.03
CA VAL A 166 17.13 -10.30 40.25
C VAL A 166 16.94 -11.64 40.95
N ALA A 167 15.70 -12.13 41.05
CA ALA A 167 15.39 -13.44 41.64
C ALA A 167 16.02 -14.59 40.84
N THR A 168 15.95 -14.56 39.50
CA THR A 168 16.56 -15.58 38.63
C THR A 168 18.08 -15.65 38.83
N ILE A 169 18.76 -14.50 38.92
CA ILE A 169 20.20 -14.46 39.19
C ILE A 169 20.51 -14.92 40.61
N TYR A 170 19.80 -14.40 41.62
CA TYR A 170 20.05 -14.72 43.03
C TYR A 170 19.88 -16.21 43.34
N VAL A 171 18.75 -16.79 42.91
CA VAL A 171 18.44 -18.20 43.10
C VAL A 171 19.45 -19.09 42.39
N SER A 172 19.90 -18.67 41.21
CA SER A 172 20.85 -19.45 40.43
C SER A 172 22.30 -19.36 40.95
N MET A 173 22.73 -18.19 41.43
CA MET A 173 24.10 -17.93 41.87
C MET A 173 24.33 -18.23 43.35
N VAL A 174 23.36 -17.96 44.22
CA VAL A 174 23.50 -18.08 45.67
C VAL A 174 22.86 -19.37 46.18
N LEU A 175 21.62 -19.67 45.75
CA LEU A 175 20.89 -20.84 46.22
C LEU A 175 21.15 -22.10 45.37
N HIS A 176 21.82 -21.95 44.22
CA HIS A 176 22.10 -23.01 43.25
C HIS A 176 20.88 -23.90 42.90
N SER A 177 19.66 -23.36 43.03
CA SER A 177 18.43 -24.14 42.88
C SER A 177 17.94 -24.09 41.44
N TYR A 178 17.97 -25.23 40.76
CA TYR A 178 17.54 -25.33 39.36
C TYR A 178 16.03 -25.12 39.21
N ILE A 179 15.20 -25.73 40.08
CA ILE A 179 13.73 -25.66 40.00
C ILE A 179 13.28 -24.21 40.10
N LEU A 180 13.83 -23.51 41.08
CA LEU A 180 13.45 -22.14 41.39
C LEU A 180 13.99 -21.17 40.31
N SER A 181 15.15 -21.47 39.71
CA SER A 181 15.67 -20.72 38.55
C SER A 181 14.80 -20.88 37.31
N VAL A 182 14.30 -22.09 37.01
CA VAL A 182 13.34 -22.31 35.91
C VAL A 182 12.04 -21.56 36.17
N PHE A 183 11.52 -21.64 37.39
CA PHE A 183 10.29 -20.95 37.78
C PHE A 183 10.38 -19.44 37.56
N PHE A 184 11.43 -18.78 38.06
CA PHE A 184 11.61 -17.34 37.86
C PHE A 184 11.90 -16.97 36.40
N SER A 185 12.60 -17.82 35.63
CA SER A 185 12.78 -17.62 34.20
C SER A 185 11.47 -17.71 33.41
N VAL A 186 10.55 -18.61 33.78
CA VAL A 186 9.20 -18.68 33.16
C VAL A 186 8.41 -17.41 33.48
N LEU A 187 8.43 -16.95 34.74
CA LEU A 187 7.81 -15.67 35.11
C LEU A 187 8.41 -14.49 34.32
N GLN A 188 9.71 -14.51 34.09
CA GLN A 188 10.41 -13.49 33.30
C GLN A 188 10.01 -13.53 31.82
N VAL A 189 9.83 -14.70 31.20
CA VAL A 189 9.30 -14.83 29.83
C VAL A 189 7.88 -14.27 29.74
N LEU A 190 7.01 -14.63 30.69
CA LEU A 190 5.61 -14.15 30.72
C LEU A 190 5.55 -12.64 30.90
N ALA A 191 6.37 -12.09 31.80
CA ALA A 191 6.49 -10.65 32.01
C ALA A 191 7.03 -9.93 30.77
N LEU A 192 8.03 -10.49 30.07
CA LEU A 192 8.58 -9.90 28.84
C LEU A 192 7.59 -9.97 27.67
N ALA A 193 6.89 -11.08 27.48
CA ALA A 193 5.87 -11.24 26.45
C ALA A 193 4.72 -10.25 26.67
N TYR A 194 4.25 -10.12 27.92
CA TYR A 194 3.23 -9.16 28.27
C TYR A 194 3.71 -7.71 28.11
N TYR A 195 4.96 -7.42 28.50
CA TYR A 195 5.58 -6.12 28.29
C TYR A 195 5.62 -5.77 26.80
N ALA A 196 6.07 -6.69 25.93
CA ALA A 196 6.05 -6.49 24.48
C ALA A 196 4.64 -6.25 23.92
N ILE A 197 3.62 -6.97 24.41
CA ILE A 197 2.22 -6.77 24.02
C ILE A 197 1.70 -5.39 24.48
N SER A 198 2.05 -4.96 25.70
CA SER A 198 1.67 -3.65 26.25
C SER A 198 2.34 -2.46 25.54
N TYR A 199 3.36 -2.72 24.71
CA TYR A 199 4.07 -1.71 23.93
C TYR A 199 3.34 -1.35 22.62
N PHE A 200 2.35 -2.14 22.20
CA PHE A 200 1.51 -1.81 21.05
C PHE A 200 0.38 -0.85 21.44
N PRO A 201 0.21 0.29 20.75
CA PRO A 201 -0.88 1.21 21.03
C PRO A 201 -2.23 0.50 20.83
N GLY A 202 -3.06 0.42 21.88
CA GLY A 202 -4.43 -0.10 21.78
C GLY A 202 -4.63 -1.60 22.03
N GLY A 203 -3.66 -2.32 22.61
CA GLY A 203 -3.87 -3.70 23.11
C GLY A 203 -4.43 -4.66 22.05
N SER A 204 -5.64 -5.20 22.27
CA SER A 204 -6.33 -6.10 21.33
C SER A 204 -6.65 -5.48 19.97
N ALA A 205 -6.79 -4.15 19.88
CA ALA A 205 -6.96 -3.44 18.62
C ALA A 205 -5.66 -3.40 17.81
N GLY A 206 -4.52 -3.25 18.48
CA GLY A 206 -3.19 -3.36 17.88
C GLY A 206 -2.90 -4.78 17.40
N MET A 207 -3.26 -5.80 18.18
CA MET A 207 -3.18 -7.20 17.74
C MET A 207 -4.12 -7.52 16.59
N LYS A 208 -5.35 -6.98 16.56
CA LYS A 208 -6.26 -7.12 15.41
C LYS A 208 -5.71 -6.44 14.17
N PHE A 209 -5.09 -5.27 14.31
CA PHE A 209 -4.43 -4.58 13.21
C PHE A 209 -3.23 -5.39 12.69
N LEU A 210 -2.38 -5.90 13.58
CA LEU A 210 -1.23 -6.74 13.22
C LEU A 210 -1.66 -8.10 12.67
N SER A 211 -2.69 -8.75 13.22
CA SER A 211 -3.23 -9.99 12.67
C SER A 211 -3.92 -9.75 11.31
N SER A 212 -4.60 -8.61 11.12
CA SER A 212 -5.15 -8.24 9.81
C SER A 212 -4.07 -7.83 8.80
N ALA A 213 -2.94 -7.30 9.28
CA ALA A 213 -1.78 -6.96 8.46
C ALA A 213 -0.89 -8.19 8.16
N LEU A 214 -0.90 -9.21 9.02
CA LEU A 214 -0.22 -10.50 8.83
C LEU A 214 -1.09 -11.50 8.05
N VAL A 215 -2.42 -11.41 8.14
CA VAL A 215 -3.39 -12.08 7.29
C VAL A 215 -3.81 -11.12 6.17
N SER A 216 -2.82 -10.53 5.51
CA SER A 216 -3.03 -9.56 4.42
C SER A 216 -3.60 -10.28 3.19
N SER A 217 -4.92 -10.35 3.14
CA SER A 217 -5.68 -10.53 1.91
C SER A 217 -7.07 -9.96 2.19
N GLY A 218 -7.45 -8.89 1.49
CA GLY A 218 -8.86 -8.47 1.46
C GLY A 218 -9.79 -9.57 0.92
N THR A 219 -9.22 -10.60 0.29
CA THR A 219 -9.89 -11.78 -0.22
C THR A 219 -9.75 -12.99 0.71
N VAL A 220 -10.80 -13.79 0.81
CA VAL A 220 -10.81 -15.10 1.47
C VAL A 220 -11.32 -16.16 0.52
N GLU A 221 -10.88 -17.40 0.71
CA GLU A 221 -11.31 -18.51 -0.13
C GLU A 221 -12.77 -18.88 0.12
N ILE A 222 -13.49 -19.18 -0.96
CA ILE A 222 -14.87 -19.66 -0.91
C ILE A 222 -14.82 -21.18 -0.67
N ALA A 223 -15.35 -21.62 0.46
CA ALA A 223 -15.41 -23.04 0.80
C ALA A 223 -16.14 -23.84 -0.28
N GLY A 224 -15.59 -25.01 -0.64
CA GLY A 224 -16.14 -25.86 -1.70
C GLY A 224 -15.82 -25.43 -3.13
N THR A 225 -14.99 -24.40 -3.31
CA THR A 225 -14.45 -24.01 -4.64
C THR A 225 -12.98 -24.44 -4.76
N ASN A 226 -12.48 -24.49 -5.99
CA ASN A 226 -11.07 -24.76 -6.24
C ASN A 226 -10.24 -23.49 -6.05
N GLY A 227 -10.09 -22.99 -4.81
CA GLY A 227 -9.29 -21.79 -4.51
C GLY A 227 -9.78 -20.53 -5.22
N GLU A 228 -11.10 -20.36 -5.34
CA GLU A 228 -11.72 -19.09 -5.72
C GLU A 228 -11.96 -18.24 -4.48
N THR A 229 -12.09 -16.93 -4.66
CA THR A 229 -12.14 -16.00 -3.53
C THR A 229 -13.35 -15.09 -3.54
N THR A 230 -13.76 -14.64 -2.36
CA THR A 230 -14.67 -13.50 -2.16
C THR A 230 -13.96 -12.44 -1.32
N THR A 231 -14.36 -11.17 -1.43
CA THR A 231 -13.71 -10.06 -0.73
C THR A 231 -14.47 -9.71 0.55
N GLN A 232 -13.73 -9.57 1.66
CA GLN A 232 -14.24 -9.16 2.96
C GLN A 232 -14.12 -7.65 3.19
N GLY A 233 -14.84 -7.16 4.21
CA GLY A 233 -14.74 -5.79 4.70
C GLY A 233 -16.05 -5.03 4.76
N HIS A 234 -17.21 -5.65 4.52
CA HIS A 234 -18.50 -4.95 4.62
C HIS A 234 -18.86 -4.57 6.06
N ASP A 235 -18.34 -5.31 7.04
CA ASP A 235 -18.56 -5.02 8.45
C ASP A 235 -18.05 -3.62 8.80
N SER A 236 -18.93 -2.80 9.39
CA SER A 236 -18.65 -1.40 9.73
C SER A 236 -18.23 -0.52 8.55
N LEU A 237 -18.48 -0.93 7.30
CA LEU A 237 -18.07 -0.16 6.12
C LEU A 237 -18.71 1.24 6.10
N GLY A 238 -20.00 1.37 6.42
CA GLY A 238 -20.69 2.67 6.46
C GLY A 238 -20.01 3.66 7.42
N ALA A 239 -19.70 3.22 8.65
CA ALA A 239 -19.00 4.06 9.63
C ALA A 239 -17.59 4.48 9.13
N ARG A 240 -16.88 3.59 8.43
CA ARG A 240 -15.60 3.95 7.80
C ARG A 240 -15.77 4.95 6.65
N CYS A 241 -16.76 4.73 5.79
CA CYS A 241 -17.08 5.62 4.67
C CYS A 241 -17.43 7.04 5.15
N ALA A 242 -18.29 7.16 6.18
CA ALA A 242 -18.61 8.45 6.79
C ALA A 242 -17.34 9.18 7.26
N LYS A 243 -16.49 8.50 8.04
CA LYS A 243 -15.21 9.06 8.51
C LYS A 243 -14.28 9.46 7.38
N TYR A 244 -14.21 8.67 6.30
CA TYR A 244 -13.37 9.02 5.14
C TYR A 244 -13.94 10.21 4.35
N SER A 245 -15.26 10.31 4.24
CA SER A 245 -15.94 11.45 3.62
C SER A 245 -15.69 12.74 4.38
N GLU A 246 -15.78 12.71 5.72
CA GLU A 246 -15.40 13.80 6.62
C GLU A 246 -13.92 14.19 6.47
N ALA A 247 -13.03 13.20 6.27
CA ALA A 247 -11.62 13.43 6.02
C ALA A 247 -11.30 13.94 4.59
N GLY A 248 -12.30 14.09 3.73
CA GLY A 248 -12.17 14.66 2.38
C GLY A 248 -12.11 13.65 1.23
N ALA A 249 -12.22 12.35 1.50
CA ALA A 249 -12.34 11.36 0.44
C ALA A 249 -13.65 11.57 -0.34
N ARG A 250 -13.63 11.34 -1.66
CA ARG A 250 -14.79 11.49 -2.55
C ARG A 250 -15.08 10.27 -3.41
N PHE A 251 -14.18 9.30 -3.38
CA PHE A 251 -14.37 8.00 -4.01
C PHE A 251 -13.73 6.92 -3.14
N ALA A 252 -14.15 5.68 -3.38
CA ALA A 252 -13.58 4.50 -2.75
C ALA A 252 -13.27 3.45 -3.81
N LYS A 253 -12.53 2.40 -3.43
CA LYS A 253 -12.22 1.27 -4.33
C LYS A 253 -12.44 -0.05 -3.60
N TRP A 254 -13.03 -1.01 -4.29
CA TRP A 254 -13.17 -2.38 -3.79
C TRP A 254 -12.86 -3.40 -4.87
N ARG A 255 -11.87 -4.25 -4.59
CA ARG A 255 -11.38 -5.28 -5.52
C ARG A 255 -12.00 -6.64 -5.20
N ALA A 256 -12.74 -7.19 -6.14
CA ALA A 256 -13.06 -8.61 -6.25
C ALA A 256 -12.05 -9.31 -7.17
N VAL A 257 -11.74 -10.57 -6.88
CA VAL A 257 -10.75 -11.35 -7.64
C VAL A 257 -11.38 -12.64 -8.12
N LEU A 258 -11.38 -12.82 -9.43
CA LEU A 258 -11.86 -14.01 -10.12
C LEU A 258 -10.72 -14.58 -10.97
N LYS A 259 -10.83 -15.85 -11.32
CA LYS A 259 -9.82 -16.54 -12.15
C LYS A 259 -10.49 -17.38 -13.22
N ILE A 260 -9.77 -17.60 -14.32
CA ILE A 260 -10.15 -18.53 -15.37
C ILE A 260 -9.35 -19.82 -15.15
N GLY A 261 -10.04 -20.94 -15.05
CA GLY A 261 -9.42 -22.22 -14.74
C GLY A 261 -10.02 -23.37 -15.53
N ALA A 262 -9.26 -24.46 -15.62
CA ALA A 262 -9.66 -25.65 -16.37
C ALA A 262 -10.81 -26.42 -15.71
N ALA A 263 -11.10 -26.17 -14.42
CA ALA A 263 -12.18 -26.84 -13.70
C ALA A 263 -13.52 -26.10 -13.82
N GLY A 264 -13.61 -25.10 -14.70
CA GLY A 264 -14.82 -24.31 -14.94
C GLY A 264 -14.87 -22.98 -14.19
N GLU A 265 -13.73 -22.50 -13.67
CA GLU A 265 -13.63 -21.18 -13.05
C GLU A 265 -13.72 -20.04 -14.10
N PRO A 266 -14.39 -18.91 -13.78
CA PRO A 266 -15.03 -18.63 -12.50
C PRO A 266 -16.36 -19.39 -12.34
N SER A 267 -16.53 -20.04 -11.19
CA SER A 267 -17.75 -20.77 -10.87
C SER A 267 -18.94 -19.82 -10.68
N GLU A 268 -20.17 -20.32 -10.85
CA GLU A 268 -21.38 -19.53 -10.56
C GLU A 268 -21.38 -18.97 -9.13
N LEU A 269 -20.87 -19.74 -8.16
CA LEU A 269 -20.78 -19.30 -6.78
C LEU A 269 -19.82 -18.11 -6.62
N ALA A 270 -18.63 -18.19 -7.22
CA ALA A 270 -17.65 -17.11 -7.15
C ALA A 270 -18.14 -15.84 -7.87
N VAL A 271 -18.77 -15.98 -9.03
CA VAL A 271 -19.37 -14.85 -9.75
C VAL A 271 -20.45 -14.18 -8.91
N LYS A 272 -21.39 -14.97 -8.35
CA LYS A 272 -22.50 -14.45 -7.54
C LYS A 272 -22.00 -13.72 -6.28
N GLN A 273 -21.12 -14.35 -5.50
CA GLN A 273 -20.65 -13.76 -4.24
C GLN A 273 -19.87 -12.46 -4.46
N ASN A 274 -19.01 -12.41 -5.48
CA ASN A 274 -18.26 -11.19 -5.80
C ASN A 274 -19.17 -10.08 -6.34
N ALA A 275 -20.15 -10.40 -7.20
CA ALA A 275 -21.11 -9.44 -7.72
C ALA A 275 -21.99 -8.83 -6.61
N GLU A 276 -22.53 -9.67 -5.72
CA GLU A 276 -23.32 -9.21 -4.56
C GLU A 276 -22.45 -8.38 -3.59
N GLY A 277 -21.22 -8.82 -3.32
CA GLY A 277 -20.27 -8.09 -2.48
C GLY A 277 -19.95 -6.71 -3.02
N LEU A 278 -19.66 -6.60 -4.33
CA LEU A 278 -19.43 -5.33 -5.00
C LEU A 278 -20.65 -4.40 -4.96
N ALA A 279 -21.85 -4.94 -5.16
CA ALA A 279 -23.08 -4.16 -5.15
C ALA A 279 -23.41 -3.60 -3.76
N ARG A 280 -23.25 -4.41 -2.71
CA ARG A 280 -23.41 -3.96 -1.31
C ARG A 280 -22.38 -2.88 -0.96
N TYR A 281 -21.13 -3.08 -1.35
CA TYR A 281 -20.07 -2.09 -1.18
C TYR A 281 -20.42 -0.76 -1.87
N ALA A 282 -20.91 -0.82 -3.10
CA ALA A 282 -21.23 0.35 -3.90
C ALA A 282 -22.36 1.18 -3.29
N LEU A 283 -23.45 0.53 -2.86
CA LEU A 283 -24.57 1.20 -2.20
C LEU A 283 -24.11 1.90 -0.91
N ILE A 284 -23.36 1.21 -0.05
CA ILE A 284 -22.86 1.79 1.22
C ILE A 284 -21.96 3.01 0.95
N CYS A 285 -21.14 2.98 -0.10
CA CYS A 285 -20.34 4.15 -0.48
C CYS A 285 -21.22 5.34 -0.86
N GLN A 286 -22.24 5.12 -1.70
CA GLN A 286 -23.14 6.17 -2.17
C GLN A 286 -23.93 6.81 -1.03
N GLU A 287 -24.42 6.01 -0.07
CA GLU A 287 -25.10 6.50 1.14
C GLU A 287 -24.21 7.45 1.99
N ASN A 288 -22.89 7.35 1.84
CA ASN A 288 -21.91 8.13 2.59
C ASN A 288 -21.18 9.18 1.72
N GLY A 289 -21.69 9.47 0.52
CA GLY A 289 -21.15 10.50 -0.36
C GLY A 289 -19.81 10.14 -1.03
N LEU A 290 -19.51 8.84 -1.16
CA LEU A 290 -18.33 8.36 -1.87
C LEU A 290 -18.74 7.69 -3.19
N VAL A 291 -18.10 8.07 -4.29
CA VAL A 291 -18.21 7.37 -5.58
C VAL A 291 -17.53 5.99 -5.48
N PRO A 292 -18.25 4.87 -5.63
CA PRO A 292 -17.63 3.55 -5.62
C PRO A 292 -16.97 3.24 -6.98
N ILE A 293 -15.67 2.89 -6.93
CA ILE A 293 -14.99 2.21 -8.02
C ILE A 293 -15.21 0.71 -7.84
N VAL A 294 -16.02 0.13 -8.72
CA VAL A 294 -16.40 -1.29 -8.74
C VAL A 294 -15.31 -2.05 -9.51
N GLU A 295 -14.53 -2.89 -8.82
CA GLU A 295 -13.38 -3.58 -9.42
C GLU A 295 -13.52 -5.12 -9.44
N PRO A 296 -14.22 -5.71 -10.42
CA PRO A 296 -14.24 -7.16 -10.66
C PRO A 296 -13.04 -7.56 -11.52
N GLU A 297 -11.88 -7.83 -10.88
CA GLU A 297 -10.68 -8.22 -11.61
C GLU A 297 -10.69 -9.72 -11.92
N ILE A 298 -10.64 -10.07 -13.21
CA ILE A 298 -10.32 -11.42 -13.66
C ILE A 298 -8.81 -11.51 -13.87
N LEU A 299 -8.18 -12.44 -13.16
CA LEU A 299 -6.74 -12.68 -13.23
C LEU A 299 -6.32 -13.24 -14.60
N THR A 300 -5.13 -12.83 -15.04
CA THR A 300 -4.53 -13.29 -16.29
C THR A 300 -3.87 -14.66 -16.16
N ASP A 301 -3.76 -15.24 -14.97
CA ASP A 301 -3.09 -16.53 -14.75
C ASP A 301 -3.72 -17.67 -15.60
N GLY A 302 -2.87 -18.50 -16.22
CA GLY A 302 -3.27 -19.69 -16.97
C GLY A 302 -3.01 -19.61 -18.47
N GLY A 303 -3.36 -20.68 -19.19
CA GLY A 303 -3.12 -20.84 -20.64
C GLY A 303 -4.33 -20.53 -21.53
N HIS A 304 -5.34 -19.84 -21.02
CA HIS A 304 -6.59 -19.54 -21.73
C HIS A 304 -6.40 -18.55 -22.88
N ASP A 305 -7.16 -18.68 -23.96
CA ASP A 305 -7.12 -17.72 -25.06
C ASP A 305 -7.90 -16.42 -24.76
N ILE A 306 -7.78 -15.43 -25.64
CA ILE A 306 -8.48 -14.15 -25.49
C ILE A 306 -10.01 -14.30 -25.50
N LYS A 307 -10.54 -15.33 -26.19
CA LYS A 307 -11.99 -15.59 -26.28
C LYS A 307 -12.54 -16.09 -24.95
N ALA A 308 -11.80 -16.95 -24.26
CA ALA A 308 -12.14 -17.39 -22.92
C ALA A 308 -12.13 -16.21 -21.93
N CYS A 309 -11.15 -15.30 -22.03
CA CYS A 309 -11.13 -14.07 -21.24
C CYS A 309 -12.35 -13.18 -21.53
N ALA A 310 -12.72 -13.02 -22.81
CA ALA A 310 -13.91 -12.27 -23.22
C ALA A 310 -15.19 -12.86 -22.64
N ALA A 311 -15.39 -14.17 -22.79
CA ALA A 311 -16.57 -14.87 -22.29
C ALA A 311 -16.70 -14.79 -20.76
N ALA A 312 -15.60 -15.00 -20.04
CA ALA A 312 -15.57 -14.86 -18.58
C ALA A 312 -15.89 -13.41 -18.17
N THR A 313 -15.30 -12.42 -18.82
CA THR A 313 -15.53 -11.00 -18.51
C THR A 313 -16.97 -10.59 -18.79
N GLU A 314 -17.54 -10.99 -19.92
CA GLU A 314 -18.95 -10.69 -20.22
C GLU A 314 -19.89 -11.29 -19.17
N ARG A 315 -19.68 -12.56 -18.79
CA ARG A 315 -20.47 -13.22 -17.74
C ARG A 315 -20.36 -12.53 -16.39
N VAL A 316 -19.14 -12.16 -15.98
CA VAL A 316 -18.89 -11.47 -14.70
C VAL A 316 -19.50 -10.07 -14.70
N LEU A 317 -19.29 -9.27 -15.75
CA LEU A 317 -19.83 -7.91 -15.82
C LEU A 317 -21.35 -7.91 -15.87
N ALA A 318 -21.97 -8.84 -16.60
CA ALA A 318 -23.42 -8.98 -16.62
C ALA A 318 -23.97 -9.27 -15.20
N ALA A 319 -23.34 -10.18 -14.45
CA ALA A 319 -23.72 -10.47 -13.07
C ALA A 319 -23.51 -9.26 -12.14
N VAL A 320 -22.39 -8.54 -12.29
CA VAL A 320 -22.09 -7.33 -11.52
C VAL A 320 -23.15 -6.25 -11.75
N TYR A 321 -23.47 -5.91 -12.99
CA TYR A 321 -24.48 -4.88 -13.26
C TYR A 321 -25.90 -5.30 -12.88
N LYS A 322 -26.23 -6.60 -12.98
CA LYS A 322 -27.47 -7.12 -12.42
C LYS A 322 -27.54 -6.91 -10.90
N SER A 323 -26.48 -7.28 -10.18
CA SER A 323 -26.41 -7.10 -8.73
C SER A 323 -26.43 -5.62 -8.32
N LEU A 324 -25.74 -4.73 -9.05
CA LEU A 324 -25.78 -3.29 -8.82
C LEU A 324 -27.21 -2.74 -8.96
N ASN A 325 -27.94 -3.20 -9.99
CA ASN A 325 -29.33 -2.83 -10.19
C ASN A 325 -30.25 -3.34 -9.07
N ASP A 326 -30.08 -4.61 -8.66
CA ASP A 326 -30.87 -5.21 -7.55
C ASP A 326 -30.66 -4.47 -6.22
N HIS A 327 -29.45 -3.95 -6.00
CA HIS A 327 -29.10 -3.14 -4.82
C HIS A 327 -29.42 -1.65 -5.01
N LYS A 328 -30.05 -1.25 -6.12
CA LYS A 328 -30.47 0.13 -6.39
C LYS A 328 -29.32 1.14 -6.44
N VAL A 329 -28.14 0.70 -6.89
CA VAL A 329 -26.98 1.56 -7.04
C VAL A 329 -27.20 2.54 -8.20
N LEU A 330 -26.93 3.82 -7.96
CA LEU A 330 -27.01 4.88 -8.97
C LEU A 330 -25.78 4.80 -9.90
N LEU A 331 -25.94 4.32 -11.14
CA LEU A 331 -24.82 4.04 -12.04
C LEU A 331 -24.04 5.30 -12.45
N GLU A 332 -24.72 6.44 -12.60
CA GLU A 332 -24.17 7.76 -12.90
C GLU A 332 -23.14 8.20 -11.84
N GLY A 333 -23.30 7.71 -10.62
CA GLY A 333 -22.42 7.95 -9.48
C GLY A 333 -21.44 6.81 -9.22
N THR A 334 -21.06 6.02 -10.23
CA THR A 334 -20.08 4.91 -10.09
C THR A 334 -18.94 5.03 -11.11
N LEU A 335 -17.88 4.23 -10.93
CA LEU A 335 -16.91 3.93 -11.98
C LEU A 335 -16.68 2.42 -12.04
N LEU A 336 -16.44 1.90 -13.24
CA LEU A 336 -16.00 0.52 -13.42
C LEU A 336 -14.47 0.47 -13.53
N LYS A 337 -13.83 -0.42 -12.77
CA LYS A 337 -12.42 -0.76 -12.94
C LYS A 337 -12.28 -2.24 -13.29
N THR A 338 -12.05 -2.55 -14.56
CA THR A 338 -11.99 -3.94 -15.03
C THR A 338 -10.64 -4.25 -15.68
N ASN A 339 -10.31 -5.53 -15.79
CA ASN A 339 -9.23 -6.02 -16.63
C ASN A 339 -9.50 -5.70 -18.11
N MET A 340 -8.44 -5.47 -18.88
CA MET A 340 -8.50 -5.58 -20.34
C MET A 340 -8.67 -7.05 -20.73
N ILE A 341 -9.21 -7.31 -21.92
CA ILE A 341 -9.38 -8.67 -22.42
C ILE A 341 -8.09 -9.12 -23.10
N THR A 342 -7.33 -9.95 -22.41
CA THR A 342 -6.03 -10.44 -22.86
C THR A 342 -5.99 -11.97 -22.81
N PRO A 343 -5.11 -12.62 -23.59
CA PRO A 343 -4.77 -14.02 -23.35
C PRO A 343 -4.20 -14.24 -21.95
N GLY A 344 -4.22 -15.50 -21.50
CA GLY A 344 -3.59 -15.92 -20.26
C GLY A 344 -2.07 -15.79 -20.29
N SER A 345 -1.45 -15.66 -19.13
CA SER A 345 0.00 -15.47 -18.96
C SER A 345 0.85 -16.59 -19.55
N ASP A 346 0.28 -17.79 -19.59
CA ASP A 346 0.97 -19.03 -20.01
C ASP A 346 0.64 -19.40 -21.47
N SER A 347 -0.21 -18.61 -22.15
CA SER A 347 -0.55 -18.84 -23.56
C SER A 347 0.64 -18.52 -24.48
N PRO A 348 0.80 -19.26 -25.61
CA PRO A 348 1.87 -19.00 -26.57
C PRO A 348 1.88 -17.54 -27.05
N LYS A 349 2.95 -16.82 -26.71
CA LYS A 349 3.12 -15.35 -26.80
C LYS A 349 3.29 -14.79 -28.22
N ALA A 350 2.73 -15.39 -29.26
CA ALA A 350 2.59 -14.69 -30.54
C ALA A 350 1.60 -13.54 -30.30
N ARG A 351 2.16 -12.38 -29.89
CA ARG A 351 1.46 -11.33 -29.16
C ARG A 351 0.20 -10.90 -29.89
N VAL A 352 -0.93 -11.01 -29.20
CA VAL A 352 -2.17 -10.36 -29.63
C VAL A 352 -1.90 -8.86 -29.65
N GLY A 353 -2.03 -8.24 -30.82
CA GLY A 353 -1.82 -6.81 -30.99
C GLY A 353 -2.78 -5.97 -30.15
N ALA A 354 -2.41 -4.73 -29.87
CA ALA A 354 -3.21 -3.81 -29.08
C ALA A 354 -4.60 -3.58 -29.70
N GLU A 355 -4.69 -3.65 -31.03
CA GLU A 355 -5.92 -3.53 -31.80
C GLU A 355 -6.90 -4.67 -31.49
N VAL A 356 -6.40 -5.90 -31.40
CA VAL A 356 -7.25 -7.06 -31.08
C VAL A 356 -7.67 -7.02 -29.61
N ILE A 357 -6.78 -6.65 -28.68
CA ILE A 357 -7.14 -6.42 -27.27
C ILE A 357 -8.23 -5.35 -27.19
N ALA A 358 -8.10 -4.27 -27.97
CA ALA A 358 -9.07 -3.19 -28.01
C ALA A 358 -10.44 -3.64 -28.52
N GLU A 359 -10.49 -4.40 -29.62
CA GLU A 359 -11.72 -4.94 -30.18
C GLU A 359 -12.46 -5.83 -29.17
N TYR A 360 -11.78 -6.82 -28.58
CA TYR A 360 -12.39 -7.71 -27.61
C TYR A 360 -12.84 -6.97 -26.33
N THR A 361 -12.03 -6.03 -25.85
CA THR A 361 -12.34 -5.27 -24.64
C THR A 361 -13.53 -4.35 -24.84
N VAL A 362 -13.53 -3.55 -25.90
CA VAL A 362 -14.65 -2.62 -26.18
C VAL A 362 -15.92 -3.39 -26.53
N ALA A 363 -15.83 -4.53 -27.22
CA ALA A 363 -16.98 -5.39 -27.50
C ALA A 363 -17.60 -5.96 -26.21
N ALA A 364 -16.79 -6.50 -25.29
CA ALA A 364 -17.26 -7.03 -24.02
C ALA A 364 -17.96 -5.95 -23.18
N LEU A 365 -17.39 -4.74 -23.13
CA LEU A 365 -18.01 -3.60 -22.45
C LEU A 365 -19.35 -3.21 -23.10
N ARG A 366 -19.40 -3.09 -24.44
CA ARG A 366 -20.63 -2.78 -25.19
C ARG A 366 -21.76 -3.77 -24.98
N ARG A 367 -21.44 -5.03 -24.66
CA ARG A 367 -22.42 -6.09 -24.39
C ARG A 367 -22.96 -6.10 -22.96
N THR A 368 -22.30 -5.43 -22.01
CA THR A 368 -22.56 -5.64 -20.58
C THR A 368 -22.69 -4.38 -19.74
N VAL A 369 -22.01 -3.30 -20.10
CA VAL A 369 -22.00 -2.06 -19.32
C VAL A 369 -23.19 -1.18 -19.77
N PRO A 370 -24.02 -0.66 -18.86
CA PRO A 370 -25.04 0.33 -19.21
C PRO A 370 -24.43 1.70 -19.55
N PRO A 371 -24.95 2.45 -20.55
CA PRO A 371 -24.50 3.81 -20.90
C PRO A 371 -24.53 4.85 -19.76
N ALA A 372 -25.29 4.60 -18.69
CA ALA A 372 -25.39 5.50 -17.55
C ALA A 372 -24.10 5.59 -16.71
N VAL A 373 -23.22 4.59 -16.78
CA VAL A 373 -21.91 4.64 -16.12
C VAL A 373 -21.09 5.77 -16.76
N PRO A 374 -20.43 6.68 -16.03
CA PRO A 374 -19.70 7.78 -16.66
C PRO A 374 -18.35 7.36 -17.25
N GLY A 375 -17.71 6.33 -16.70
CA GLY A 375 -16.37 5.93 -17.14
C GLY A 375 -15.92 4.55 -16.70
N VAL A 376 -15.01 3.98 -17.50
CA VAL A 376 -14.28 2.75 -17.25
C VAL A 376 -12.81 3.09 -17.09
N VAL A 377 -12.23 2.78 -15.93
CA VAL A 377 -10.83 3.05 -15.59
C VAL A 377 -10.07 1.73 -15.47
N PHE A 378 -9.33 1.34 -16.51
CA PHE A 378 -8.72 0.01 -16.56
C PHE A 378 -7.66 -0.20 -15.49
N LEU A 379 -7.58 -1.42 -14.96
CA LEU A 379 -6.41 -1.90 -14.22
C LEU A 379 -5.36 -2.40 -15.21
N SER A 380 -4.08 -2.25 -14.87
CA SER A 380 -2.98 -2.71 -15.74
C SER A 380 -2.71 -4.21 -15.64
N GLY A 381 -3.15 -4.86 -14.56
CA GLY A 381 -2.82 -6.26 -14.30
C GLY A 381 -1.30 -6.46 -14.32
N GLY A 382 -0.84 -7.51 -15.02
CA GLY A 382 0.58 -7.84 -15.23
C GLY A 382 1.22 -7.22 -16.48
N GLN A 383 0.52 -6.35 -17.19
CA GLN A 383 1.04 -5.70 -18.41
C GLN A 383 2.25 -4.81 -18.07
N SER A 384 3.15 -4.66 -19.04
CA SER A 384 4.22 -3.66 -18.96
C SER A 384 3.66 -2.22 -18.95
N GLU A 385 4.47 -1.23 -18.55
CA GLU A 385 4.05 0.18 -18.60
C GLU A 385 3.69 0.60 -20.03
N GLU A 386 4.46 0.15 -21.01
CA GLU A 386 4.25 0.49 -22.42
C GLU A 386 3.05 -0.27 -23.01
N GLU A 387 2.92 -1.56 -22.74
CA GLU A 387 1.79 -2.38 -23.20
C GLU A 387 0.45 -1.85 -22.70
N ALA A 388 0.34 -1.51 -21.40
CA ALA A 388 -0.87 -0.95 -20.83
C ALA A 388 -1.25 0.38 -21.51
N THR A 389 -0.25 1.21 -21.83
CA THR A 389 -0.46 2.49 -22.53
C THR A 389 -0.92 2.25 -23.98
N GLN A 390 -0.29 1.32 -24.70
CA GLN A 390 -0.62 1.00 -26.09
C GLN A 390 -2.03 0.39 -26.23
N ASN A 391 -2.40 -0.52 -25.32
CA ASN A 391 -3.72 -1.13 -25.30
C ASN A 391 -4.82 -0.09 -25.00
N LEU A 392 -4.60 0.80 -24.03
CA LEU A 392 -5.52 1.91 -23.76
C LEU A 392 -5.68 2.85 -24.96
N ASN A 393 -4.58 3.16 -25.64
CA ASN A 393 -4.58 4.01 -26.82
C ASN A 393 -5.37 3.37 -27.97
N ALA A 394 -5.16 2.08 -28.23
CA ALA A 394 -5.87 1.33 -29.26
C ALA A 394 -7.39 1.31 -28.99
N MET A 395 -7.82 1.12 -27.74
CA MET A 395 -9.25 1.21 -27.35
C MET A 395 -9.85 2.58 -27.66
N ASN A 396 -9.12 3.66 -27.39
CA ASN A 396 -9.59 5.01 -27.66
C ASN A 396 -9.60 5.35 -29.15
N LYS A 397 -8.68 4.80 -29.95
CA LYS A 397 -8.65 4.93 -31.42
C LYS A 397 -9.74 4.15 -32.14
N LEU A 398 -10.25 3.06 -31.56
CA LEU A 398 -11.23 2.18 -32.21
C LEU A 398 -12.51 2.95 -32.58
N GLU A 399 -12.88 2.98 -33.87
CA GLU A 399 -14.03 3.75 -34.38
C GLU A 399 -15.36 3.01 -34.17
N VAL A 400 -15.78 2.89 -32.91
CA VAL A 400 -17.09 2.35 -32.51
C VAL A 400 -17.71 3.24 -31.42
N LEU A 401 -19.03 3.17 -31.28
CA LEU A 401 -19.72 3.90 -30.22
C LEU A 401 -19.21 3.43 -28.84
N LYS A 402 -18.70 4.37 -28.05
CA LYS A 402 -18.25 4.15 -26.67
C LYS A 402 -18.96 5.18 -25.80
N PRO A 403 -20.10 4.84 -25.18
CA PRO A 403 -20.89 5.81 -24.41
C PRO A 403 -20.27 6.15 -23.04
N TRP A 404 -19.05 5.68 -22.78
CA TRP A 404 -18.29 5.88 -21.55
C TRP A 404 -16.93 6.47 -21.87
N THR A 405 -16.36 7.19 -20.90
CA THR A 405 -14.93 7.54 -20.96
C THR A 405 -14.09 6.28 -20.69
N LEU A 406 -13.13 5.98 -21.57
CA LEU A 406 -12.15 4.91 -21.36
C LEU A 406 -10.82 5.50 -20.89
N SER A 407 -10.44 5.25 -19.64
CA SER A 407 -9.25 5.80 -19.01
C SER A 407 -8.52 4.75 -18.14
N PHE A 408 -7.63 5.17 -17.25
CA PHE A 408 -6.74 4.28 -16.49
C PHE A 408 -6.83 4.47 -14.97
N SER A 409 -6.68 3.37 -14.25
CA SER A 409 -6.43 3.32 -12.80
C SER A 409 -5.25 2.39 -12.53
N PHE A 410 -4.06 2.86 -12.92
CA PHE A 410 -2.83 2.06 -12.93
C PHE A 410 -2.00 2.22 -11.65
N GLY A 411 -1.52 1.09 -11.13
CA GLY A 411 -0.49 1.02 -10.10
C GLY A 411 0.87 0.73 -10.74
N ARG A 412 1.17 -0.55 -10.94
CA ARG A 412 2.44 -1.03 -11.52
C ARG A 412 2.82 -0.33 -12.83
N ALA A 413 1.87 -0.23 -13.78
CA ALA A 413 2.11 0.38 -15.10
C ALA A 413 2.39 1.91 -15.07
N LEU A 414 2.31 2.55 -13.91
CA LEU A 414 2.59 3.97 -13.72
C LEU A 414 3.82 4.19 -12.82
N GLN A 415 4.15 3.21 -11.97
CA GLN A 415 5.14 3.37 -10.90
C GLN A 415 6.42 2.55 -11.10
N GLN A 416 6.44 1.53 -11.97
CA GLN A 416 7.58 0.61 -12.04
C GLN A 416 8.90 1.32 -12.38
N SER A 417 8.93 2.09 -13.46
CA SER A 417 10.14 2.82 -13.87
C SER A 417 10.52 3.89 -12.85
N THR A 418 9.53 4.50 -12.20
CA THR A 418 9.72 5.47 -11.12
C THR A 418 10.43 4.84 -9.93
N LEU A 419 9.96 3.68 -9.46
CA LEU A 419 10.53 2.95 -8.33
C LEU A 419 11.96 2.48 -8.64
N LYS A 420 12.20 1.97 -9.86
CA LYS A 420 13.54 1.56 -10.31
C LYS A 420 14.54 2.71 -10.37
N LYS A 421 14.10 3.91 -10.75
CA LYS A 421 14.98 5.10 -10.74
C LYS A 421 15.17 5.63 -9.32
N TRP A 422 14.14 5.62 -8.49
CA TRP A 422 14.21 6.16 -7.13
C TRP A 422 15.14 5.37 -6.22
N LEU A 423 15.00 4.03 -6.16
CA LEU A 423 15.77 3.14 -5.27
C LEU A 423 15.78 3.56 -3.78
N GLY A 424 14.80 4.36 -3.34
CA GLY A 424 14.77 4.94 -1.98
C GLY A 424 15.83 6.02 -1.72
N LYS A 425 16.54 6.49 -2.75
CA LYS A 425 17.64 7.45 -2.65
C LYS A 425 17.16 8.88 -2.89
N LYS A 426 17.54 9.81 -2.01
CA LYS A 426 17.11 11.23 -2.10
C LYS A 426 17.68 11.91 -3.34
N GLU A 427 18.91 11.59 -3.68
CA GLU A 427 19.62 12.04 -4.87
C GLU A 427 18.87 11.69 -6.17
N ASN A 428 18.06 10.63 -6.17
CA ASN A 428 17.33 10.16 -7.34
C ASN A 428 15.90 10.70 -7.46
N VAL A 429 15.42 11.53 -6.52
CA VAL A 429 14.02 12.00 -6.49
C VAL A 429 13.65 12.72 -7.78
N ALA A 430 14.51 13.62 -8.28
CA ALA A 430 14.24 14.37 -9.51
C ALA A 430 14.14 13.45 -10.74
N ALA A 431 15.05 12.48 -10.86
CA ALA A 431 15.04 11.49 -11.95
C ALA A 431 13.79 10.57 -11.90
N ALA A 432 13.38 10.17 -10.70
CA ALA A 432 12.16 9.39 -10.49
C ALA A 432 10.89 10.18 -10.85
N GLN A 433 10.80 11.44 -10.40
CA GLN A 433 9.69 12.34 -10.76
C GLN A 433 9.60 12.56 -12.27
N ALA A 434 10.73 12.77 -12.95
CA ALA A 434 10.76 12.91 -14.40
C ALA A 434 10.19 11.66 -15.11
N ALA A 435 10.57 10.47 -14.68
CA ALA A 435 10.04 9.22 -15.25
C ALA A 435 8.55 9.01 -14.95
N PHE A 436 8.10 9.36 -13.75
CA PHE A 436 6.68 9.32 -13.38
C PHE A 436 5.84 10.22 -14.29
N VAL A 437 6.30 11.45 -14.53
CA VAL A 437 5.61 12.41 -15.41
C VAL A 437 5.54 11.91 -16.86
N VAL A 438 6.60 11.25 -17.36
CA VAL A 438 6.57 10.63 -18.70
C VAL A 438 5.44 9.59 -18.81
N ARG A 439 5.25 8.74 -17.80
CA ARG A 439 4.15 7.76 -17.80
C ARG A 439 2.79 8.39 -17.56
N CYS A 440 2.69 9.46 -16.77
CA CYS A 440 1.45 10.23 -16.64
C CYS A 440 1.02 10.82 -18.00
N LYS A 441 1.94 11.46 -18.72
CA LYS A 441 1.68 12.06 -20.04
C LYS A 441 1.29 11.01 -21.07
N ALA A 442 2.04 9.91 -21.15
CA ALA A 442 1.76 8.83 -22.09
C ALA A 442 0.35 8.23 -21.89
N ASN A 443 -0.03 7.93 -20.65
CA ASN A 443 -1.37 7.42 -20.36
C ASN A 443 -2.47 8.48 -20.57
N SER A 444 -2.18 9.77 -20.32
CA SER A 444 -3.09 10.86 -20.64
C SER A 444 -3.33 10.99 -22.15
N GLU A 445 -2.30 10.84 -22.97
CA GLU A 445 -2.42 10.84 -24.44
C GLU A 445 -3.15 9.58 -24.94
N ALA A 446 -2.88 8.43 -24.32
CA ALA A 446 -3.56 7.17 -24.63
C ALA A 446 -5.07 7.23 -24.33
N ALA A 447 -5.48 7.90 -23.24
CA ALA A 447 -6.89 8.15 -22.95
C ALA A 447 -7.60 9.02 -24.01
N LEU A 448 -6.83 9.77 -24.81
CA LEU A 448 -7.34 10.57 -25.93
C LEU A 448 -7.16 9.88 -27.29
N GLY A 449 -6.59 8.67 -27.34
CA GLY A 449 -6.24 7.97 -28.58
C GLY A 449 -5.11 8.65 -29.37
N LYS A 450 -4.28 9.47 -28.70
CA LYS A 450 -3.24 10.30 -29.33
C LYS A 450 -1.82 9.85 -29.01
N TYR A 451 -1.66 8.76 -28.27
CA TYR A 451 -0.32 8.26 -27.95
C TYR A 451 0.34 7.71 -29.21
N ALA A 452 1.55 8.21 -29.49
CA ALA A 452 2.35 7.86 -30.67
C ALA A 452 3.48 6.85 -30.36
N GLY A 453 3.53 6.33 -29.13
CA GLY A 453 4.64 5.52 -28.65
C GLY A 453 5.75 6.37 -28.06
N SER A 454 6.40 5.89 -27.00
CA SER A 454 7.70 6.40 -26.60
C SER A 454 8.70 5.84 -27.60
N GLY A 455 9.38 6.70 -28.37
CA GLY A 455 10.48 6.26 -29.24
C GLY A 455 11.40 5.28 -28.50
N ALA A 456 11.96 4.30 -29.22
CA ALA A 456 12.75 3.20 -28.66
C ALA A 456 13.78 3.69 -27.62
N GLY A 457 13.50 3.55 -26.32
CA GLY A 457 14.35 4.23 -25.33
C GLY A 457 14.23 3.85 -23.86
N ASP A 458 13.14 3.26 -23.36
CA ASP A 458 13.08 2.84 -21.95
C ASP A 458 12.78 1.34 -21.84
N ALA A 459 13.82 0.51 -21.90
CA ALA A 459 13.73 -0.94 -21.76
C ALA A 459 13.02 -1.36 -20.46
N ALA A 460 13.05 -0.53 -19.42
CA ALA A 460 12.34 -0.76 -18.17
C ALA A 460 10.82 -0.65 -18.30
N ALA A 461 10.32 0.17 -19.24
CA ALA A 461 8.88 0.37 -19.47
C ALA A 461 8.24 -0.80 -20.25
N SER A 462 9.04 -1.53 -21.03
CA SER A 462 8.61 -2.69 -21.83
C SER A 462 8.68 -4.02 -21.07
N GLU A 463 9.16 -4.01 -19.82
CA GLU A 463 9.33 -5.22 -19.02
C GLU A 463 7.98 -5.67 -18.44
N SER A 464 7.68 -6.98 -18.53
CA SER A 464 6.44 -7.52 -17.98
C SER A 464 6.39 -7.31 -16.46
N LEU A 465 5.22 -6.91 -15.96
CA LEU A 465 4.98 -6.66 -14.54
C LEU A 465 4.19 -7.79 -13.89
N TYR A 466 3.97 -8.89 -14.61
CA TYR A 466 3.19 -10.03 -14.13
C TYR A 466 3.90 -10.73 -12.97
N VAL A 467 3.11 -11.07 -11.95
CA VAL A 467 3.52 -11.87 -10.80
C VAL A 467 2.42 -12.90 -10.57
N LYS A 468 2.77 -14.18 -10.67
CA LYS A 468 1.82 -15.30 -10.49
C LYS A 468 1.20 -15.25 -9.10
N GLY A 469 -0.13 -15.33 -9.02
CA GLY A 469 -0.84 -15.31 -7.74
C GLY A 469 -0.68 -14.03 -6.92
N TYR A 470 -0.48 -12.88 -7.57
CA TYR A 470 -0.27 -11.60 -6.90
C TYR A 470 -1.42 -11.22 -5.94
N LYS A 471 -1.06 -10.92 -4.69
CA LYS A 471 -1.94 -10.38 -3.65
C LYS A 471 -1.41 -8.99 -3.24
N TYR A 472 -2.32 -8.04 -3.05
CA TYR A 472 -1.99 -6.67 -2.65
C TYR A 472 -1.55 -6.57 -1.20
#